data_AF-A0A4Y6PVT9-F1
#
_entry.id   AF-A0A4Y6PVT9-F1
#
_cell.length_a   1.000
_cell.length_b   1.000
_cell.length_c   1.000
_cell.angle_alpha   90.00
_cell.angle_beta   90.00
_cell.angle_gamma   90.00
#
_symmetry.space_group_name_H-M   'P 1'
#
loop_
_entity.id
_entity.type
_entity.pdbx_description
1 polymer ?
#
loop_
_entity_poly.entity_id
_entity_poly.type
_entity_poly.pdbx_seq_one_letter_code
_entity_poly.pdbx_strand_id
1 'polypeptide(L)'
;MEDAIIWLKELRKFALEHRGDLEIPNGHDLDALDNWKRRVSGGVLLQFLDFVQSGDVFEHFEPALEERPLHERVFLFITDLAGAVAGQELLQQDTEHVFCILNSEWRAWLSDPDKAHDDDFDRHYEFWSVWHQDLHSEWELDELEGAEYWVHEEGFALADGAGRGAQHLWKWDGQEMHKVEEAITSWSSMPT
;
A
#
# COMPACT_ATOMS: atom_id res chain seq x y z
N MET A 1 -17.79 -13.14 -1.61
CA MET A 1 -18.21 -11.72 -1.64
C MET A 1 -18.94 -11.23 -0.38
N GLU A 2 -20.07 -11.81 0.06
CA GLU A 2 -20.81 -11.28 1.24
C GLU A 2 -19.95 -11.22 2.52
N ASP A 3 -19.21 -12.29 2.81
CA ASP A 3 -18.28 -12.35 3.95
C ASP A 3 -17.15 -11.30 3.85
N ALA A 4 -16.66 -11.02 2.64
CA ALA A 4 -15.63 -10.04 2.41
C ALA A 4 -16.12 -8.61 2.69
N ILE A 5 -17.36 -8.30 2.32
CA ILE A 5 -18.00 -7.02 2.60
C ILE A 5 -18.24 -6.84 4.11
N ILE A 6 -18.66 -7.90 4.82
CA ILE A 6 -18.83 -7.86 6.28
C ILE A 6 -17.49 -7.57 6.95
N TRP A 7 -16.45 -8.29 6.57
CA TRP A 7 -15.10 -8.09 7.08
C TRP A 7 -14.58 -6.68 6.82
N LEU A 8 -14.78 -6.14 5.60
CA LEU A 8 -14.39 -4.77 5.28
C LEU A 8 -15.12 -3.72 6.12
N LYS A 9 -16.41 -3.94 6.42
CA LYS A 9 -17.18 -3.04 7.29
C LYS A 9 -16.62 -3.00 8.71
N GLU A 10 -16.18 -4.13 9.25
CA GLU A 10 -15.53 -4.19 10.56
C GLU A 10 -14.18 -3.48 10.55
N LEU A 11 -13.36 -3.72 9.53
CA LEU A 11 -12.08 -3.06 9.35
C LEU A 11 -12.25 -1.54 9.22
N ARG A 12 -13.20 -1.07 8.40
CA ARG A 12 -13.53 0.36 8.26
C ARG A 12 -13.91 1.00 9.58
N LYS A 13 -14.78 0.33 10.34
CA LYS A 13 -15.19 0.82 11.66
C LYS A 13 -13.99 0.96 12.59
N PHE A 14 -13.15 -0.07 12.67
CA PHE A 14 -11.93 -0.03 13.48
C PHE A 14 -10.99 1.08 13.04
N ALA A 15 -10.71 1.20 11.74
CA ALA A 15 -9.82 2.22 11.22
C ALA A 15 -10.31 3.63 11.55
N LEU A 16 -11.62 3.90 11.42
CA LEU A 16 -12.21 5.19 11.81
C LEU A 16 -12.09 5.45 13.31
N GLU A 17 -12.33 4.45 14.16
CA GLU A 17 -12.16 4.57 15.61
C GLU A 17 -10.70 4.80 16.01
N HIS A 18 -9.76 4.14 15.32
CA HIS A 18 -8.32 4.24 15.58
C HIS A 18 -7.75 5.58 15.09
N ARG A 19 -8.22 6.07 13.94
CA ARG A 19 -7.83 7.37 13.37
C ARG A 19 -8.22 8.53 14.28
N GLY A 20 -9.32 8.39 15.02
CA GLY A 20 -9.85 9.42 15.89
C GLY A 20 -10.17 10.69 15.10
N ASP A 21 -9.58 11.81 15.53
CA ASP A 21 -9.81 13.13 14.92
C ASP A 21 -8.84 13.47 13.77
N LEU A 22 -7.97 12.54 13.36
CA LEU A 22 -7.06 12.77 12.24
C LEU A 22 -7.84 12.81 10.92
N GLU A 23 -7.92 13.99 10.31
CA GLU A 23 -8.47 14.16 8.97
C GLU A 23 -7.40 13.91 7.91
N ILE A 24 -7.77 13.19 6.84
CA ILE A 24 -6.93 13.10 5.64
C ILE A 24 -7.04 14.45 4.92
N PRO A 25 -5.94 15.19 4.71
CA PRO A 25 -5.98 16.52 4.13
C PRO A 25 -6.34 16.48 2.64
N ASN A 26 -6.75 17.62 2.08
CA ASN A 26 -6.85 17.73 0.62
C ASN A 26 -5.44 17.79 0.01
N GLY A 27 -5.29 17.34 -1.24
CA GLY A 27 -4.02 17.39 -1.95
C GLY A 27 -3.39 18.79 -2.10
N HIS A 28 -4.20 19.85 -2.00
CA HIS A 28 -3.72 21.23 -2.03
C HIS A 28 -3.11 21.72 -0.70
N ASP A 29 -3.39 21.01 0.39
CA ASP A 29 -2.93 21.36 1.75
C ASP A 29 -1.61 20.65 2.11
N LEU A 30 -1.11 19.77 1.24
CA LEU A 30 0.16 19.07 1.44
C LEU A 30 1.36 20.01 1.25
N ASP A 31 2.40 19.80 2.04
CA ASP A 31 3.69 20.43 1.81
C ASP A 31 4.39 19.85 0.57
N ALA A 32 5.55 20.41 0.21
CA ALA A 32 6.27 20.01 -0.99
C ALA A 32 6.70 18.54 -0.99
N LEU A 33 7.16 18.03 0.16
CA LEU A 33 7.65 16.67 0.30
C LEU A 33 6.50 15.67 0.25
N ASP A 34 5.42 15.92 0.99
CA ASP A 34 4.26 15.03 1.04
C ASP A 34 3.49 15.06 -0.28
N ASN A 35 3.45 16.19 -0.98
CA ASN A 35 2.91 16.24 -2.34
C ASN A 35 3.71 15.39 -3.33
N TRP A 36 5.04 15.31 -3.18
CA TRP A 36 5.89 14.40 -3.94
C TRP A 36 5.59 12.93 -3.62
N LYS A 37 5.57 12.57 -2.33
CA LYS A 37 5.20 11.21 -1.88
C LYS A 37 3.83 10.80 -2.39
N ARG A 38 2.83 11.69 -2.32
CA ARG A 38 1.48 11.49 -2.89
C ARG A 38 1.54 11.14 -4.37
N ARG A 39 2.30 11.90 -5.17
CA ARG A 39 2.40 11.67 -6.63
C ARG A 39 3.03 10.33 -6.94
N VAL A 40 4.10 9.95 -6.21
CA VAL A 40 4.75 8.65 -6.40
C VAL A 40 3.80 7.53 -6.00
N SER A 41 3.23 7.57 -4.78
CA SER A 41 2.25 6.59 -4.29
C SER A 41 1.05 6.44 -5.23
N GLY A 42 0.52 7.54 -5.77
CA GLY A 42 -0.57 7.50 -6.76
C GLY A 42 -0.15 6.92 -8.10
N GLY A 43 1.07 7.23 -8.57
CA GLY A 43 1.61 6.66 -9.80
C GLY A 43 1.76 5.14 -9.74
N VAL A 44 2.24 4.61 -8.62
CA VAL A 44 2.43 3.17 -8.44
C VAL A 44 1.11 2.44 -8.18
N LEU A 45 0.16 3.08 -7.51
CA LEU A 45 -1.22 2.60 -7.42
C LEU A 45 -1.86 2.45 -8.81
N LEU A 46 -1.72 3.45 -9.69
CA LEU A 46 -2.24 3.36 -11.06
C LEU A 46 -1.60 2.20 -11.84
N GLN A 47 -0.28 2.03 -11.74
CA GLN A 47 0.42 0.92 -12.36
C GLN A 47 -0.07 -0.44 -11.85
N PHE A 48 -0.32 -0.55 -10.54
CA PHE A 48 -0.91 -1.76 -9.96
C PHE A 48 -2.32 -2.02 -10.47
N LEU A 49 -3.18 -1.00 -10.52
CA LEU A 49 -4.55 -1.12 -11.04
C LEU A 49 -4.57 -1.55 -12.51
N ASP A 50 -3.67 -0.99 -13.33
CA ASP A 50 -3.50 -1.41 -14.73
C ASP A 50 -3.04 -2.87 -14.81
N PHE A 51 -2.11 -3.29 -13.95
CA PHE A 51 -1.60 -4.67 -13.88
C PHE A 51 -2.69 -5.68 -13.51
N VAL A 52 -3.50 -5.43 -12.48
CA VAL A 52 -4.57 -6.38 -12.08
C VAL A 52 -5.73 -6.44 -13.08
N GLN A 53 -5.84 -5.45 -13.96
CA GLN A 53 -6.79 -5.45 -15.08
C GLN A 53 -6.18 -6.05 -16.35
N SER A 54 -4.86 -6.28 -16.40
CA SER A 54 -4.19 -6.87 -17.55
C SER A 54 -4.35 -8.39 -17.58
N GLY A 55 -4.10 -9.01 -18.74
CA GLY A 55 -4.02 -10.47 -18.84
C GLY A 55 -2.79 -11.05 -18.11
N ASP A 56 -1.78 -10.22 -17.85
CA ASP A 56 -0.50 -10.65 -17.29
C ASP A 56 -0.65 -11.15 -15.85
N VAL A 57 -1.60 -10.60 -15.08
CA VAL A 57 -1.85 -11.05 -13.71
C VAL A 57 -2.26 -12.53 -13.68
N PHE A 58 -3.06 -12.97 -14.65
CA PHE A 58 -3.46 -14.37 -14.76
C PHE A 58 -2.29 -15.22 -15.23
N GLU A 59 -1.45 -14.77 -16.17
CA GLU A 59 -0.27 -15.54 -16.59
C GLU A 59 0.71 -15.84 -15.44
N HIS A 60 0.79 -14.95 -14.45
CA HIS A 60 1.73 -15.04 -13.34
C HIS A 60 1.14 -15.68 -12.08
N PHE A 61 -0.17 -15.56 -11.86
CA PHE A 61 -0.83 -15.96 -10.62
C PHE A 61 -2.05 -16.87 -10.81
N GLU A 62 -2.21 -17.48 -12.00
CA GLU A 62 -3.35 -18.33 -12.38
C GLU A 62 -3.80 -19.28 -11.27
N PRO A 63 -2.93 -20.12 -10.67
CA PRO A 63 -3.39 -21.14 -9.72
C PRO A 63 -4.09 -20.52 -8.49
N ALA A 64 -3.54 -19.41 -7.98
CA ALA A 64 -4.10 -18.71 -6.83
C ALA A 64 -5.40 -17.96 -7.19
N LEU A 65 -5.46 -17.38 -8.39
CA LEU A 65 -6.61 -16.59 -8.83
C LEU A 65 -7.78 -17.43 -9.33
N GLU A 66 -7.55 -18.68 -9.74
CA GLU A 66 -8.62 -19.66 -10.01
C GLU A 66 -9.30 -20.11 -8.72
N GLU A 67 -8.53 -20.39 -7.66
CA GLU A 67 -9.07 -20.79 -6.36
C GLU A 67 -9.77 -19.63 -5.66
N ARG A 68 -9.19 -18.42 -5.73
CA ARG A 68 -9.68 -17.21 -5.07
C ARG A 68 -9.70 -16.03 -6.05
N PRO A 69 -10.77 -15.85 -6.84
CA PRO A 69 -10.86 -14.76 -7.80
C PRO A 69 -10.82 -13.37 -7.15
N LEU A 70 -10.13 -12.40 -7.76
CA LEU A 70 -10.04 -11.03 -7.25
C LEU A 70 -11.42 -10.34 -7.16
N HIS A 71 -12.29 -10.60 -8.14
CA HIS A 71 -13.62 -9.98 -8.21
C HIS A 71 -14.61 -10.47 -7.14
N GLU A 72 -14.24 -11.46 -6.33
CA GLU A 72 -15.03 -11.95 -5.20
C GLU A 72 -14.56 -11.40 -3.83
N ARG A 73 -13.50 -10.59 -3.86
CA ARG A 73 -12.75 -10.08 -2.72
C ARG A 73 -12.72 -8.54 -2.72
N VAL A 74 -12.37 -7.97 -1.56
CA VAL A 74 -12.20 -6.52 -1.43
C VAL A 74 -10.75 -6.11 -1.66
N PHE A 75 -10.56 -4.92 -2.22
CA PHE A 75 -9.26 -4.32 -2.42
C PHE A 75 -8.87 -3.45 -1.22
N LEU A 76 -7.70 -3.69 -0.65
CA LEU A 76 -7.10 -2.81 0.35
C LEU A 76 -5.91 -2.04 -0.24
N PHE A 77 -5.95 -0.72 -0.07
CA PHE A 77 -4.79 0.13 -0.29
C PHE A 77 -4.21 0.59 1.04
N ILE A 78 -3.06 0.03 1.43
CA ILE A 78 -2.38 0.29 2.69
C ILE A 78 -1.29 1.34 2.47
N THR A 79 -1.36 2.46 3.20
CA THR A 79 -0.48 3.59 2.88
C THR A 79 -0.26 4.55 4.04
N ASP A 80 0.55 5.58 3.86
CA ASP A 80 0.66 6.69 4.81
C ASP A 80 -0.30 7.84 4.44
N LEU A 81 -0.19 8.98 5.13
CA LEU A 81 -1.07 10.12 4.90
C LEU A 81 -0.98 10.63 3.44
N ALA A 82 0.23 10.72 2.87
CA ALA A 82 0.42 11.23 1.53
C ALA A 82 -0.18 10.29 0.48
N GLY A 83 0.00 8.98 0.64
CA GLY A 83 -0.67 8.03 -0.24
C GLY A 83 -2.18 7.91 0.02
N ALA A 84 -2.67 8.16 1.23
CA ALA A 84 -4.11 8.21 1.50
C ALA A 84 -4.79 9.34 0.73
N VAL A 85 -4.13 10.49 0.59
CA VAL A 85 -4.59 11.57 -0.30
C VAL A 85 -4.66 11.09 -1.75
N ALA A 86 -3.64 10.38 -2.24
CA ALA A 86 -3.67 9.80 -3.58
C ALA A 86 -4.83 8.79 -3.73
N GLY A 87 -5.08 7.98 -2.71
CA GLY A 87 -6.20 7.04 -2.65
C GLY A 87 -7.55 7.74 -2.73
N GLN A 88 -7.73 8.90 -2.08
CA GLN A 88 -8.96 9.71 -2.20
C GLN A 88 -9.16 10.30 -3.59
N GLU A 89 -8.07 10.65 -4.28
CA GLU A 89 -8.10 11.22 -5.63
C GLU A 89 -8.37 10.17 -6.72
N LEU A 90 -7.87 8.94 -6.52
CA LEU A 90 -7.83 7.89 -7.55
C LEU A 90 -8.87 6.78 -7.36
N LEU A 91 -9.32 6.51 -6.13
CA LEU A 91 -10.23 5.40 -5.83
C LEU A 91 -11.64 5.91 -5.50
N GLN A 92 -12.64 5.08 -5.82
CA GLN A 92 -14.03 5.31 -5.41
C GLN A 92 -14.24 4.84 -3.96
N GLN A 93 -13.99 5.75 -3.01
CA GLN A 93 -14.01 5.48 -1.55
C GLN A 93 -15.40 5.11 -1.00
N ASP A 94 -16.47 5.47 -1.71
CA ASP A 94 -17.87 5.20 -1.39
C ASP A 94 -18.32 3.79 -1.79
N THR A 95 -17.48 3.02 -2.47
CA THR A 95 -17.76 1.62 -2.81
C THR A 95 -17.59 0.70 -1.60
N GLU A 96 -18.32 -0.41 -1.58
CA GLU A 96 -18.17 -1.45 -0.56
C GLU A 96 -17.06 -2.47 -0.87
N HIS A 97 -16.27 -2.23 -1.92
CA HIS A 97 -15.28 -3.18 -2.44
C HIS A 97 -13.83 -2.69 -2.33
N VAL A 98 -13.61 -1.41 -2.03
CA VAL A 98 -12.27 -0.81 -1.94
C VAL A 98 -12.14 -0.12 -0.61
N PHE A 99 -10.99 -0.19 0.06
CA PHE A 99 -10.73 0.63 1.23
C PHE A 99 -9.28 1.11 1.28
N CYS A 100 -9.10 2.41 1.50
CA CYS A 100 -7.80 3.00 1.78
C CYS A 100 -7.61 3.12 3.30
N ILE A 101 -6.57 2.47 3.82
CA ILE A 101 -6.26 2.36 5.25
C ILE A 101 -4.84 2.86 5.51
N LEU A 102 -4.64 3.56 6.63
CA LEU A 102 -3.29 3.96 7.03
C LEU A 102 -2.50 2.74 7.52
N ASN A 103 -1.21 2.67 7.21
CA ASN A 103 -0.34 1.57 7.61
C ASN A 103 -0.30 1.39 9.13
N SER A 104 -0.39 2.48 9.91
CA SER A 104 -0.52 2.41 11.36
C SER A 104 -1.82 1.73 11.81
N GLU A 105 -2.95 2.03 11.15
CA GLU A 105 -4.25 1.42 11.43
C GLU A 105 -4.24 -0.06 11.04
N TRP A 106 -3.64 -0.40 9.90
CA TRP A 106 -3.51 -1.78 9.45
C TRP A 106 -2.66 -2.61 10.41
N ARG A 107 -1.49 -2.10 10.81
CA ARG A 107 -0.64 -2.76 11.81
C ARG A 107 -1.34 -2.93 13.15
N ALA A 108 -2.11 -1.94 13.59
CA ALA A 108 -2.91 -2.04 14.81
C ALA A 108 -3.99 -3.13 14.69
N TRP A 109 -4.68 -3.21 13.55
CA TRP A 109 -5.67 -4.26 13.28
C TRP A 109 -5.04 -5.65 13.32
N LEU A 110 -3.90 -5.86 12.66
CA LEU A 110 -3.18 -7.14 12.65
C LEU A 110 -2.60 -7.52 14.01
N SER A 111 -2.39 -6.56 14.91
CA SER A 111 -1.87 -6.82 16.26
C SER A 111 -2.93 -7.20 17.29
N ASP A 112 -4.22 -7.02 16.97
CA ASP A 112 -5.32 -7.22 17.90
C ASP A 112 -5.77 -8.70 17.90
N PRO A 113 -5.52 -9.46 18.98
CA PRO A 113 -5.81 -10.89 19.04
C PRO A 113 -7.31 -11.22 19.04
N ASP A 114 -8.17 -10.23 19.26
CA ASP A 114 -9.63 -10.40 19.25
C ASP A 114 -10.22 -10.23 17.84
N LYS A 115 -9.39 -9.94 16.82
CA LYS A 115 -9.82 -9.81 15.42
C LYS A 115 -9.67 -11.11 14.65
N ALA A 116 -10.65 -11.37 13.79
CA ALA A 116 -10.54 -12.41 12.77
C ALA A 116 -9.68 -11.89 11.61
N HIS A 117 -8.39 -12.21 11.64
CA HIS A 117 -7.49 -11.92 10.53
C HIS A 117 -7.86 -12.76 9.30
N ASP A 118 -7.50 -12.23 8.13
CA ASP A 118 -7.73 -12.87 6.83
C ASP A 118 -6.39 -13.35 6.25
N ASP A 119 -5.66 -14.15 7.04
CA ASP A 119 -4.28 -14.55 6.75
C ASP A 119 -4.16 -15.33 5.42
N ASP A 120 -5.22 -16.06 5.05
CA ASP A 120 -5.30 -16.81 3.80
C ASP A 120 -5.73 -15.95 2.60
N PHE A 121 -6.00 -14.65 2.79
CA PHE A 121 -6.48 -13.74 1.73
C PHE A 121 -7.80 -14.20 1.07
N ASP A 122 -8.68 -14.85 1.84
CA ASP A 122 -10.01 -15.30 1.38
C ASP A 122 -10.94 -14.13 1.07
N ARG A 123 -10.77 -13.01 1.77
CA ARG A 123 -11.69 -11.86 1.74
C ARG A 123 -11.08 -10.66 1.05
N HIS A 124 -9.75 -10.51 1.07
CA HIS A 124 -9.09 -9.35 0.49
C HIS A 124 -7.89 -9.70 -0.38
N TYR A 125 -7.49 -8.71 -1.17
CA TYR A 125 -6.15 -8.60 -1.73
C TYR A 125 -5.67 -7.17 -1.46
N GLU A 126 -4.36 -6.99 -1.38
CA GLU A 126 -3.77 -5.73 -0.92
C GLU A 126 -2.69 -5.22 -1.85
N PHE A 127 -2.62 -3.89 -1.90
CA PHE A 127 -1.49 -3.13 -2.41
C PHE A 127 -1.03 -2.19 -1.31
N TRP A 128 0.27 -2.06 -1.10
CA TRP A 128 0.83 -1.09 -0.18
C TRP A 128 1.79 -0.13 -0.86
N SER A 129 1.82 1.09 -0.35
CA SER A 129 2.78 2.13 -0.72
C SER A 129 3.03 3.00 0.51
N VAL A 130 4.15 2.80 1.19
CA VAL A 130 4.45 3.38 2.50
C VAL A 130 5.82 4.04 2.48
N TRP A 131 5.91 5.25 3.02
CA TRP A 131 7.15 5.99 3.19
C TRP A 131 7.65 5.97 4.63
N HIS A 132 8.95 5.75 4.82
CA HIS A 132 9.59 5.81 6.14
C HIS A 132 11.06 6.23 6.06
N GLN A 133 11.68 6.48 7.22
CA GLN A 133 13.10 6.83 7.35
C GLN A 133 13.91 5.74 8.09
N ASP A 134 13.32 4.55 8.25
CA ASP A 134 14.04 3.39 8.78
C ASP A 134 15.02 2.86 7.71
N LEU A 135 16.24 3.42 7.71
CA LEU A 135 17.33 3.05 6.80
C LEU A 135 18.06 1.81 7.34
N HIS A 136 18.35 0.84 6.48
CA HIS A 136 19.16 -0.31 6.88
C HIS A 136 20.63 0.11 7.06
N SER A 137 21.25 -0.31 8.16
CA SER A 137 22.64 0.03 8.49
C SER A 137 23.68 -0.52 7.49
N GLU A 138 23.27 -1.45 6.63
CA GLU A 138 24.12 -2.08 5.62
C GLU A 138 24.14 -1.29 4.30
N TRP A 139 23.26 -0.29 4.13
CA TRP A 139 23.22 0.52 2.92
C TRP A 139 24.35 1.58 2.94
N GLU A 140 25.11 1.63 1.85
CA GLU A 140 26.15 2.64 1.66
C GLU A 140 25.51 3.95 1.18
N LEU A 141 25.29 4.87 2.12
CA LEU A 141 24.65 6.17 1.85
C LEU A 141 25.69 7.30 1.86
N ASP A 142 25.65 8.14 0.84
CA ASP A 142 26.50 9.35 0.79
C ASP A 142 26.08 10.35 1.88
N GLU A 143 27.02 10.78 2.73
CA GLU A 143 26.79 11.90 3.65
C GLU A 143 26.71 13.22 2.86
N LEU A 144 25.51 13.77 2.72
CA LEU A 144 25.28 15.06 2.07
C LEU A 144 24.54 16.01 3.00
N GLU A 145 25.17 17.14 3.29
CA GLU A 145 24.67 18.15 4.22
C GLU A 145 23.30 18.68 3.74
N GLY A 146 22.29 18.56 4.61
CA GLY A 146 20.93 19.06 4.36
C GLY A 146 20.02 18.15 3.51
N ALA A 147 20.46 16.97 3.10
CA ALA A 147 19.62 16.00 2.40
C ALA A 147 18.96 15.01 3.37
N GLU A 148 17.72 14.63 3.07
CA GLU A 148 16.99 13.60 3.82
C GLU A 148 16.80 12.37 2.96
N TYR A 149 17.13 11.20 3.49
CA TYR A 149 16.84 9.92 2.86
C TYR A 149 15.48 9.40 3.30
N TRP A 150 14.76 8.84 2.33
CA TRP A 150 13.45 8.26 2.51
C TRP A 150 13.40 6.92 1.79
N VAL A 151 12.77 5.94 2.43
CA VAL A 151 12.46 4.65 1.84
C VAL A 151 11.01 4.69 1.40
N HIS A 152 10.77 4.27 0.16
CA HIS A 152 9.44 3.95 -0.34
C HIS A 152 9.33 2.44 -0.47
N GLU A 153 8.51 1.85 0.40
CA GLU A 153 8.16 0.45 0.34
C GLU A 153 6.84 0.29 -0.40
N GLU A 154 6.86 -0.49 -1.48
CA GLU A 154 5.67 -0.81 -2.26
C GLU A 154 5.56 -2.28 -2.56
N GLY A 155 4.34 -2.73 -2.83
CA GLY A 155 4.10 -4.09 -3.25
C GLY A 155 2.63 -4.46 -3.21
N PHE A 156 2.37 -5.73 -3.49
CA PHE A 156 1.03 -6.31 -3.40
C PHE A 156 1.08 -7.76 -2.94
N ALA A 157 -0.04 -8.20 -2.36
CA ALA A 157 -0.36 -9.60 -2.16
C ALA A 157 -1.75 -9.87 -2.77
N LEU A 158 -1.78 -10.80 -3.72
CA LEU A 158 -2.99 -11.23 -4.42
C LEU A 158 -3.61 -12.48 -3.80
N ALA A 159 -2.84 -13.28 -3.09
CA ALA A 159 -3.27 -14.44 -2.29
C ALA A 159 -2.12 -14.89 -1.39
N ASP A 160 -2.37 -15.91 -0.54
CA ASP A 160 -1.28 -16.58 0.18
C ASP A 160 -0.20 -17.08 -0.79
N GLY A 161 1.06 -16.77 -0.48
CA GLY A 161 2.21 -17.09 -1.33
C GLY A 161 2.24 -16.40 -2.71
N ALA A 162 1.34 -15.46 -3.00
CA ALA A 162 1.22 -14.80 -4.30
C ALA A 162 1.35 -13.27 -4.17
N GLY A 163 2.54 -12.74 -4.40
CA GLY A 163 2.80 -11.32 -4.25
C GLY A 163 4.21 -10.90 -4.62
N ARG A 164 4.47 -9.60 -4.54
CA ARG A 164 5.81 -9.03 -4.66
C ARG A 164 5.91 -7.73 -3.87
N GLY A 165 7.13 -7.38 -3.48
CA GLY A 165 7.41 -6.09 -2.87
C GLY A 165 8.83 -5.63 -3.17
N ALA A 166 9.03 -4.32 -3.08
CA ALA A 166 10.32 -3.69 -3.25
C ALA A 166 10.45 -2.49 -2.31
N GLN A 167 11.69 -2.18 -1.94
CA GLN A 167 12.05 -0.92 -1.31
C GLN A 167 12.86 -0.10 -2.30
N HIS A 168 12.52 1.18 -2.41
CA HIS A 168 13.24 2.15 -3.22
C HIS A 168 13.84 3.20 -2.30
N LEU A 169 15.12 3.51 -2.52
CA LEU A 169 15.79 4.57 -1.79
C LEU A 169 15.63 5.88 -2.54
N TRP A 170 15.17 6.89 -1.83
CA TRP A 170 14.97 8.23 -2.34
C TRP A 170 15.71 9.26 -1.49
N LYS A 171 16.00 10.39 -2.11
CA LYS A 171 16.65 11.53 -1.50
C LYS A 171 15.85 12.80 -1.75
N TRP A 172 15.57 13.53 -0.68
CA TRP A 172 15.00 14.86 -0.69
C TRP A 172 16.09 15.90 -0.54
N ASP A 173 16.17 16.86 -1.46
CA ASP A 173 17.15 17.96 -1.42
C ASP A 173 16.56 19.28 -0.87
N GLY A 174 15.33 19.24 -0.36
CA GLY A 174 14.56 20.43 0.05
C GLY A 174 13.64 21.00 -1.02
N GLN A 175 13.74 20.53 -2.27
CA GLN A 175 12.93 20.99 -3.42
C GLN A 175 12.39 19.83 -4.27
N GLU A 176 13.20 18.82 -4.55
CA GLU A 176 12.88 17.67 -5.40
C GLU A 176 13.25 16.33 -4.76
N MET A 177 12.43 15.31 -5.06
CA MET A 177 12.68 13.93 -4.71
C MET A 177 13.42 13.23 -5.85
N HIS A 178 14.60 12.69 -5.56
CA HIS A 178 15.42 11.92 -6.49
C HIS A 178 15.44 10.46 -6.05
N LYS A 179 15.07 9.54 -6.95
CA LYS A 179 15.26 8.11 -6.71
C LYS A 179 16.77 7.82 -6.80
N VAL A 180 17.37 7.43 -5.68
CA VAL A 180 18.80 7.11 -5.58
C VAL A 180 19.03 5.68 -6.03
N GLU A 181 18.21 4.76 -5.55
CA GLU A 181 18.30 3.34 -5.88
C GLU A 181 16.92 2.72 -6.02
N GLU A 182 16.75 1.95 -7.09
CA GLU A 182 15.51 1.22 -7.36
C GLU A 182 15.65 -0.22 -6.89
N ALA A 183 14.68 -0.70 -6.10
CA ALA A 183 14.64 -2.08 -5.61
C ALA A 183 15.92 -2.46 -4.84
N ILE A 184 16.39 -1.57 -3.95
CA ILE A 184 17.55 -1.81 -3.07
C ILE A 184 17.36 -3.11 -2.26
N THR A 185 16.11 -3.43 -1.95
CA THR A 185 15.66 -4.77 -1.61
C THR A 185 14.40 -5.10 -2.41
N SER A 186 14.19 -6.39 -2.72
CA SER A 186 12.96 -6.87 -3.34
C SER A 186 12.71 -8.33 -3.04
N TRP A 187 11.44 -8.73 -3.13
CA TRP A 187 11.02 -10.11 -3.03
C TRP A 187 9.85 -10.38 -3.98
N SER A 188 9.74 -11.63 -4.41
CA SER A 188 8.59 -12.13 -5.14
C SER A 188 8.25 -13.52 -4.63
N SER A 189 6.96 -13.80 -4.53
CA SER A 189 6.42 -15.12 -4.20
C SER A 189 5.38 -15.46 -5.24
N MET A 190 5.55 -16.64 -5.84
CA MET A 190 4.67 -17.15 -6.89
C MET A 190 3.99 -18.40 -6.35
N PRO A 191 2.68 -18.58 -6.57
CA PRO A 191 1.99 -19.81 -6.19
C PRO A 191 2.62 -20.98 -6.95
N THR A 192 2.94 -22.07 -6.23
CA THR A 192 3.56 -23.29 -6.77
C THR A 192 2.55 -24.25 -7.36
#